data_AF-A0AAN8DWL5-F1
#
_entry.id   AF-A0AAN8DWL5-F1
#
_cell.length_a   1.000
_cell.length_b   1.000
_cell.length_c   1.000
_cell.angle_alpha   90.00
_cell.angle_beta   90.00
_cell.angle_gamma   90.00
#
_symmetry.space_group_name_H-M   'P 1'
#
loop_
_entity.id
_entity.type
_entity.pdbx_description
1 polymer ?
#
loop_
_entity_poly.entity_id
_entity_poly.type
_entity_poly.pdbx_seq_one_letter_code
_entity_poly.pdbx_strand_id
1 'polypeptide(L)'
;MSGYLLVLCLAFLQQWGEARADPPGCINPEAVRVAEEALEQINQDRTNGYILSLNRLYDLNQTPEKEKGVSLYKLTIDVMETKCHITSRKPWKQCEVRDIGDVPVYGECELSATFDAEVKLQSYSCAIRKVPPTAVVSVCPDCPTADNLNEPVVKETANLSLQRFNEESNLANYFTLENITRASSQWVVGPAYFVEFTIVETVCSKTTDASELGRCPPMDCQFAHRGFCLGSHLDHEEQFEFRLSGGKKNSSFKNRKPVDVTCEIYEPQAAVVAEQAHAKSDGVHGGHQHDNHTHLHPHEHMHSITPSSDVTVSRPRGSLGTVVDQPAPIRSSPAASSCPGPHRHNLGLDRLKL
;
A
#
# COMPACT_ATOMS: atom_id res chain seq x y z
N MET A 1 18.45 49.02 52.28
CA MET A 1 18.68 47.58 51.99
C MET A 1 17.42 46.83 51.54
N SER A 2 16.21 47.37 51.68
CA SER A 2 14.95 46.67 51.33
C SER A 2 14.67 46.56 49.82
N GLY A 3 15.02 47.59 49.02
CA GLY A 3 14.79 47.57 47.57
C GLY A 3 15.69 46.60 46.78
N TYR A 4 16.94 46.40 47.22
CA TYR A 4 17.89 45.49 46.55
C TYR A 4 17.47 44.02 46.69
N LEU A 5 16.88 43.63 47.82
CA LEU A 5 16.35 42.29 48.02
C LEU A 5 15.14 42.00 47.12
N LEU A 6 14.27 43.00 46.89
CA LEU A 6 13.11 42.89 46.02
C LEU A 6 13.50 42.72 44.54
N VAL A 7 14.51 43.47 44.08
CA VAL A 7 15.03 43.35 42.71
C VAL A 7 15.75 42.02 42.48
N LEU A 8 16.53 41.55 43.46
CA LEU A 8 17.14 40.21 43.39
C LEU A 8 16.08 39.10 43.41
N CYS A 9 15.02 39.23 44.19
CA CYS A 9 13.94 38.26 44.25
C CYS A 9 13.16 38.19 42.92
N LEU A 10 12.91 39.33 42.27
CA LEU A 10 12.30 39.38 40.93
C LEU A 10 13.22 38.80 39.85
N ALA A 11 14.54 39.03 39.93
CA ALA A 11 15.51 38.44 39.01
C ALA A 11 15.64 36.92 39.19
N PHE A 12 15.59 36.42 40.44
CA PHE A 12 15.57 34.98 40.74
C PHE A 12 14.28 34.30 40.27
N LEU A 13 13.13 34.98 40.36
CA LEU A 13 11.85 34.48 39.83
C LEU A 13 11.84 34.43 38.29
N GLN A 14 12.55 35.34 37.62
CA GLN A 14 12.69 35.32 36.15
C GLN A 14 13.66 34.25 35.64
N GLN A 15 14.66 33.84 36.43
CA GLN A 15 15.59 32.76 36.06
C GLN A 15 15.06 31.34 36.29
N TRP A 16 13.98 31.18 37.07
CA TRP A 16 13.37 29.88 37.37
C TRP A 16 12.05 29.64 36.60
N GLY A 17 11.65 30.59 35.74
CA GLY A 17 10.40 30.57 35.00
C GLY A 17 10.48 30.06 33.56
N GLU A 18 11.61 29.51 33.12
CA GLU A 18 11.64 28.78 31.85
C GLU A 18 11.22 27.33 32.13
N ALA A 19 9.90 27.13 32.25
CA ALA A 19 9.33 25.80 32.28
C ALA A 19 9.82 25.06 31.03
N ARG A 20 10.69 24.07 31.21
CA ARG A 20 10.99 23.09 30.15
C ARG A 20 9.63 22.54 29.72
N ALA A 21 9.25 22.78 28.48
CA ALA A 21 8.06 22.18 27.92
C ALA A 21 8.20 20.66 28.07
N ASP A 22 7.19 20.03 28.67
CA ASP A 22 7.17 18.58 28.80
C ASP A 22 7.27 17.94 27.41
N PRO A 23 8.04 16.86 27.24
CA PRO A 23 8.12 16.17 25.96
C PRO A 23 6.72 15.71 25.52
N PRO A 24 6.41 15.75 24.22
CA PRO A 24 5.09 15.39 23.72
C PRO A 24 4.78 13.93 24.04
N GLY A 25 3.50 13.66 24.33
CA GLY A 25 3.00 12.28 24.47
C GLY A 25 2.35 11.76 23.19
N CYS A 26 1.95 10.50 23.15
CA CYS A 26 1.38 9.88 21.93
C CYS A 26 -0.01 10.44 21.50
N ILE A 27 -0.65 11.26 22.33
CA ILE A 27 -1.92 11.93 22.04
C ILE A 27 -1.68 13.39 21.57
N ASN A 28 -0.43 13.86 21.61
CA ASN A 28 -0.09 15.20 21.16
C ASN A 28 -0.39 15.37 19.65
N PRO A 29 -1.19 16.38 19.22
CA PRO A 29 -1.58 16.54 17.82
C PRO A 29 -0.41 16.70 16.84
N GLU A 30 0.68 17.35 17.27
CA GLU A 30 1.89 17.51 16.46
C GLU A 30 2.60 16.17 16.28
N ALA A 31 2.78 15.40 17.36
CA ALA A 31 3.37 14.06 17.28
C ALA A 31 2.55 13.11 16.38
N VAL A 32 1.22 13.17 16.48
CA VAL A 32 0.32 12.40 15.60
C VAL A 32 0.47 12.84 14.14
N ARG A 33 0.57 14.14 13.87
CA ARG A 33 0.79 14.65 12.51
C ARG A 33 2.14 14.19 11.94
N VAL A 34 3.21 14.26 12.74
CA VAL A 34 4.54 13.77 12.34
C VAL A 34 4.46 12.29 11.97
N ALA A 35 3.77 11.47 12.76
CA ALA A 35 3.56 10.05 12.46
C ALA A 35 2.80 9.83 11.15
N GLU A 36 1.72 10.58 10.90
CA GLU A 36 0.91 10.46 9.69
C GLU A 36 1.66 10.89 8.42
N GLU A 37 2.37 12.01 8.46
CA GLU A 37 3.14 12.52 7.31
C GLU A 37 4.40 11.67 7.05
N ALA A 38 5.04 11.15 8.10
CA ALA A 38 6.15 10.21 7.96
C ALA A 38 5.69 8.89 7.33
N LEU A 39 4.52 8.35 7.73
CA LEU A 39 3.97 7.14 7.13
C LEU A 39 3.62 7.33 5.64
N GLU A 40 3.10 8.49 5.27
CA GLU A 40 2.86 8.84 3.87
C GLU A 40 4.18 8.78 3.07
N GLN A 41 5.27 9.36 3.60
CA GLN A 41 6.60 9.28 2.97
C GLN A 41 7.15 7.85 2.91
N ILE A 42 6.91 7.00 3.92
CA ILE A 42 7.27 5.57 3.89
C ILE A 42 6.58 4.88 2.71
N ASN A 43 5.27 5.09 2.54
CA ASN A 43 4.52 4.47 1.44
C ASN A 43 4.95 4.99 0.06
N GLN A 44 5.44 6.23 -0.03
CA GLN A 44 6.00 6.80 -1.25
C GLN A 44 7.39 6.25 -1.60
N ASP A 45 8.24 6.03 -0.59
CA ASP A 45 9.59 5.46 -0.75
C ASP A 45 9.56 3.99 -1.20
N ARG A 46 8.56 3.24 -0.74
CA ARG A 46 8.43 1.81 -1.05
C ARG A 46 8.08 1.55 -2.52
N THR A 47 8.55 0.41 -3.02
CA THR A 47 8.34 -0.07 -4.39
C THR A 47 7.54 -1.37 -4.48
N ASN A 48 7.26 -2.03 -3.35
CA ASN A 48 6.63 -3.35 -3.34
C ASN A 48 5.77 -3.58 -2.08
N GLY A 49 4.81 -4.50 -2.23
CA GLY A 49 3.80 -4.81 -1.23
C GLY A 49 2.65 -3.82 -1.26
N TYR A 50 1.97 -3.70 -0.13
CA TYR A 50 0.74 -2.92 0.00
C TYR A 50 0.96 -1.65 0.83
N ILE A 51 0.11 -0.67 0.61
CA ILE A 51 0.11 0.60 1.35
C ILE A 51 -0.22 0.31 2.82
N LEU A 52 0.57 0.89 3.72
CA LEU A 52 0.37 0.77 5.16
C LEU A 52 -0.50 1.92 5.68
N SER A 53 -1.42 1.60 6.58
CA SER A 53 -2.22 2.54 7.36
C SER A 53 -1.68 2.63 8.79
N LEU A 54 -1.78 3.81 9.40
CA LEU A 54 -1.42 4.03 10.79
C LEU A 54 -2.49 3.43 11.69
N ASN A 55 -2.13 2.53 12.61
CA ASN A 55 -3.05 2.03 13.63
C ASN A 55 -2.95 2.85 14.92
N ARG A 56 -1.74 3.03 15.46
CA ARG A 56 -1.50 3.90 16.62
C ARG A 56 -0.04 4.35 16.67
N LEU A 57 0.17 5.49 17.33
CA LEU A 57 1.50 5.91 17.76
C LEU A 57 1.81 5.16 19.07
N TYR A 58 2.79 4.25 19.04
CA TYR A 58 3.06 3.36 20.16
C TYR A 58 3.98 3.99 21.20
N ASP A 59 5.08 4.59 20.74
CA ASP A 59 6.03 5.30 21.58
C ASP A 59 6.71 6.40 20.77
N LEU A 60 7.29 7.38 21.47
CA LEU A 60 8.04 8.43 20.82
C LEU A 60 9.15 8.98 21.72
N ASN A 61 10.16 9.53 21.07
CA ASN A 61 11.16 10.37 21.72
C ASN A 61 11.42 11.60 20.85
N GLN A 62 11.20 12.79 21.41
CA GLN A 62 11.48 14.06 20.74
C GLN A 62 12.73 14.67 21.35
N THR A 63 13.68 15.05 20.50
CA THR A 63 14.87 15.79 20.90
C THR A 63 15.00 17.05 20.05
N PRO A 64 15.22 18.24 20.64
CA PRO A 64 15.52 19.44 19.86
C PRO A 64 16.83 19.23 19.11
N GLU A 65 16.87 19.62 17.84
CA GLU A 65 18.08 19.55 17.04
C GLU A 65 19.01 20.75 17.34
N LYS A 66 20.25 20.69 16.85
CA LYS A 66 21.24 21.77 17.05
C LYS A 66 20.82 23.08 16.38
N GLU A 67 19.98 23.00 15.35
CA GLU A 67 19.41 24.16 14.66
C GLU A 67 18.14 24.65 15.38
N LYS A 68 18.02 25.97 15.55
CA LYS A 68 16.86 26.57 16.23
C LYS A 68 15.58 26.28 15.46
N GLY A 69 14.64 25.58 16.10
CA GLY A 69 13.29 25.35 15.59
C GLY A 69 13.09 24.01 14.88
N VAL A 70 14.14 23.18 14.74
CA VAL A 70 14.02 21.82 14.20
C VAL A 70 13.96 20.82 15.34
N SER A 71 12.97 19.92 15.29
CA SER A 71 12.81 18.84 16.27
C SER A 71 12.98 17.47 15.60
N LEU A 72 13.82 16.62 16.17
CA LEU A 72 13.98 15.24 15.74
C LEU A 72 13.03 14.35 16.54
N TYR A 73 12.20 13.60 15.82
CA TYR A 73 11.32 12.57 16.36
C TYR A 73 11.88 11.20 16.03
N LYS A 74 11.96 10.35 17.05
CA LYS A 74 12.10 8.91 16.91
C LYS A 74 10.78 8.29 17.31
N LEU A 75 10.07 7.69 16.37
CA LEU A 75 8.73 7.17 16.58
C LEU A 75 8.72 5.66 16.44
N THR A 76 7.92 5.02 17.27
CA THR A 76 7.47 3.65 17.06
C THR A 76 5.98 3.70 16.76
N ILE A 77 5.59 3.23 15.57
CA ILE A 77 4.18 3.23 15.14
C ILE A 77 3.72 1.79 14.87
N ASP A 78 2.47 1.51 15.22
CA ASP A 78 1.80 0.30 14.76
C ASP A 78 1.11 0.58 13.44
N VAL A 79 1.33 -0.32 12.48
CA VAL A 79 0.81 -0.20 11.12
C VAL A 79 -0.03 -1.41 10.76
N MET A 80 -0.94 -1.20 9.81
CA MET A 80 -1.77 -2.25 9.25
C MET A 80 -1.73 -2.19 7.73
N GLU A 81 -1.73 -3.35 7.10
CA GLU A 81 -1.76 -3.44 5.65
C GLU A 81 -3.16 -3.13 5.11
N THR A 82 -3.21 -2.39 4.01
CA THR A 82 -4.46 -2.05 3.30
C THR A 82 -4.67 -2.93 2.06
N LYS A 83 -5.83 -2.77 1.43
CA LYS A 83 -6.16 -3.42 0.14
C LYS A 83 -5.45 -2.78 -1.06
N CYS A 84 -4.85 -1.59 -0.92
CA CYS A 84 -4.15 -0.91 -1.99
C CYS A 84 -2.73 -1.45 -2.18
N HIS A 85 -2.39 -1.84 -3.41
CA HIS A 85 -1.01 -2.13 -3.77
C HIS A 85 -0.19 -0.83 -3.91
N ILE A 86 1.11 -0.87 -3.60
CA ILE A 86 2.02 0.30 -3.67
C ILE A 86 2.03 0.95 -5.06
N THR A 87 1.84 0.16 -6.13
CA THR A 87 1.75 0.67 -7.51
C THR A 87 0.61 1.68 -7.71
N SER A 88 -0.46 1.61 -6.91
CA SER A 88 -1.58 2.56 -7.01
C SER A 88 -1.22 4.00 -6.65
N ARG A 89 -0.17 4.18 -5.82
CA ARG A 89 0.26 5.50 -5.30
C ARG A 89 -0.86 6.31 -4.62
N LYS A 90 -1.95 5.66 -4.21
CA LYS A 90 -3.05 6.32 -3.50
C LYS A 90 -2.60 6.77 -2.10
N PRO A 91 -3.09 7.91 -1.59
CA PRO A 91 -2.88 8.27 -0.20
C PRO A 91 -3.44 7.19 0.73
N TRP A 92 -2.72 6.83 1.79
CA TRP A 92 -3.11 5.69 2.65
C TRP A 92 -4.49 5.86 3.31
N LYS A 93 -4.93 7.10 3.53
CA LYS A 93 -6.26 7.42 4.07
C LYS A 93 -7.41 7.06 3.13
N GLN A 94 -7.14 6.83 1.84
CA GLN A 94 -8.11 6.37 0.84
C GLN A 94 -8.08 4.84 0.68
N CYS A 95 -7.23 4.15 1.43
CA CYS A 95 -7.02 2.73 1.32
C CYS A 95 -7.64 2.00 2.51
N GLU A 96 -8.59 1.12 2.23
CA GLU A 96 -9.27 0.32 3.23
C GLU A 96 -8.30 -0.65 3.91
N VAL A 97 -8.30 -0.65 5.24
CA VAL A 97 -7.54 -1.62 6.04
C VAL A 97 -8.20 -2.99 5.97
N ARG A 98 -7.42 -4.05 5.83
CA ARG A 98 -7.93 -5.43 5.78
C ARG A 98 -8.57 -5.80 7.11
N ASP A 99 -9.77 -6.35 7.05
CA ASP A 99 -10.45 -6.91 8.20
C ASP A 99 -9.99 -8.36 8.48
N ILE A 100 -10.65 -9.03 9.42
CA ILE A 100 -10.32 -10.39 9.80
C ILE A 100 -10.56 -11.42 8.68
N GLY A 101 -11.50 -11.16 7.77
CA GLY A 101 -11.82 -12.03 6.63
C GLY A 101 -10.85 -11.90 5.47
N ASP A 102 -10.07 -10.82 5.42
CA ASP A 102 -9.15 -10.52 4.32
C ASP A 102 -7.68 -10.88 4.62
N VAL A 103 -7.43 -11.83 5.53
CA VAL A 103 -6.10 -12.29 5.94
C VAL A 103 -5.21 -11.09 6.36
N PRO A 104 -5.55 -10.42 7.47
CA PRO A 104 -4.94 -9.14 7.81
C PRO A 104 -3.45 -9.28 8.10
N VAL A 105 -2.70 -8.23 7.74
CA VAL A 105 -1.27 -8.08 8.04
C VAL A 105 -1.11 -6.85 8.92
N TYR A 106 -0.34 -7.01 9.99
CA TYR A 106 -0.04 -5.95 10.94
C TYR A 106 1.46 -5.89 11.18
N GLY A 107 1.92 -4.78 11.72
CA GLY A 107 3.34 -4.62 11.99
C GLY A 107 3.65 -3.43 12.87
N GLU A 108 4.94 -3.27 13.09
CA GLU A 108 5.53 -2.14 13.79
C GLU A 108 6.54 -1.50 12.86
N CYS A 109 6.60 -0.17 12.86
CA CYS A 109 7.68 0.57 12.23
C CYS A 109 8.39 1.44 13.27
N GLU A 110 9.72 1.32 13.30
CA GLU A 110 10.60 2.28 13.94
C GLU A 110 11.07 3.29 12.89
N LEU A 111 10.89 4.58 13.15
CA LEU A 111 11.25 5.62 12.19
C LEU A 111 11.86 6.83 12.86
N SER A 112 12.63 7.58 12.09
CA SER A 112 13.14 8.89 12.47
C SER A 112 12.71 9.95 11.47
N ALA A 113 12.21 11.08 11.97
CA ALA A 113 11.74 12.19 11.16
C ALA A 113 12.12 13.52 11.81
N THR A 114 12.48 14.51 11.00
CA THR A 114 12.68 15.88 11.45
C THR A 114 11.44 16.69 11.15
N PHE A 115 11.07 17.57 12.07
CA PHE A 115 9.94 18.47 11.91
C PHE A 115 10.36 19.91 12.19
N ASP A 116 10.13 20.77 11.20
CA ASP A 116 10.31 22.22 11.25
C ASP A 116 9.01 22.94 10.83
N ALA A 117 8.86 23.29 9.55
CA ALA A 117 7.61 23.64 8.90
C ALA A 117 6.97 22.39 8.25
N GLU A 118 7.79 21.46 7.78
CA GLU A 118 7.36 20.24 7.09
C GLU A 118 7.96 19.02 7.77
N VAL A 119 7.27 17.89 7.68
CA VAL A 119 7.82 16.61 8.17
C VAL A 119 8.74 16.05 7.10
N LYS A 120 9.97 15.67 7.48
CA LYS A 120 10.93 15.01 6.59
C LYS A 120 11.36 13.68 7.21
N LEU A 121 11.02 12.59 6.54
CA LEU A 121 11.46 11.25 6.92
C LEU A 121 12.96 11.11 6.69
N GLN A 122 13.68 10.68 7.73
CA GLN A 122 15.13 10.46 7.68
C GLN A 122 15.45 8.99 7.47
N SER A 123 14.77 8.10 8.21
CA SER A 123 14.90 6.65 8.05
C SER A 123 13.70 5.90 8.63
N TYR A 124 13.50 4.66 8.18
CA TYR A 124 12.53 3.76 8.78
C TYR A 124 12.94 2.28 8.68
N SER A 125 12.38 1.45 9.55
CA SER A 125 12.44 0.00 9.50
C SER A 125 11.12 -0.56 9.98
N CYS A 126 10.43 -1.30 9.12
CA CYS A 126 9.14 -1.92 9.44
C CYS A 126 9.26 -3.45 9.51
N ALA A 127 8.71 -4.04 10.56
CA ALA A 127 8.51 -5.47 10.71
C ALA A 127 7.01 -5.78 10.61
N ILE A 128 6.59 -6.40 9.51
CA ILE A 128 5.20 -6.80 9.25
C ILE A 128 5.03 -8.31 9.38
N ARG A 129 3.81 -8.77 9.58
CA ARG A 129 3.47 -10.20 9.71
C ARG A 129 1.99 -10.45 9.45
N LYS A 130 1.70 -11.61 8.88
CA LYS A 130 0.33 -12.11 8.71
C LYS A 130 -0.25 -12.55 10.05
N VAL A 131 -1.53 -12.28 10.28
CA VAL A 131 -2.25 -12.90 11.39
C VAL A 131 -2.27 -14.43 11.18
N PRO A 132 -1.91 -15.23 12.21
CA PRO A 132 -1.93 -16.68 12.09
C PRO A 132 -3.32 -17.21 11.71
N PRO A 133 -3.43 -18.22 10.81
CA PRO A 133 -4.72 -18.82 10.45
C PRO A 133 -5.55 -19.28 11.65
N THR A 134 -4.89 -19.81 12.69
CA THR A 134 -5.55 -20.24 13.93
C THR A 134 -6.23 -19.10 14.67
N ALA A 135 -5.67 -17.88 14.62
CA ALA A 135 -6.26 -16.71 15.24
C ALA A 135 -7.46 -16.20 14.43
N VAL A 136 -7.35 -16.20 13.10
CA VAL A 136 -8.47 -15.90 12.19
C VAL A 136 -9.65 -16.83 12.46
N VAL A 137 -9.43 -18.15 12.37
CA VAL A 137 -10.48 -19.18 12.55
C VAL A 137 -11.09 -19.13 13.96
N SER A 138 -10.36 -18.67 14.97
CA SER A 138 -10.90 -18.53 16.33
C SER A 138 -11.93 -17.41 16.47
N VAL A 139 -11.87 -16.40 15.60
CA VAL A 139 -12.81 -15.27 15.56
C VAL A 139 -13.85 -15.47 14.46
N CYS A 140 -13.44 -15.96 13.30
CA CYS A 140 -14.26 -16.22 12.13
C CYS A 140 -13.92 -17.60 11.52
N PRO A 141 -14.64 -18.67 11.91
CA PRO A 141 -14.34 -20.03 11.45
C PRO A 141 -14.46 -20.26 9.94
N ASP A 142 -15.34 -19.49 9.27
CA ASP A 142 -15.63 -19.64 7.85
C ASP A 142 -14.83 -18.65 6.96
N CYS A 143 -13.99 -17.81 7.55
CA CYS A 143 -13.20 -16.82 6.81
C CYS A 143 -12.03 -17.47 6.05
N PRO A 144 -11.61 -16.89 4.91
CA PRO A 144 -10.41 -17.32 4.20
C PRO A 144 -9.17 -17.28 5.08
N THR A 145 -8.28 -18.25 4.84
CA THR A 145 -6.95 -18.28 5.47
C THR A 145 -5.85 -18.18 4.43
N ALA A 146 -4.69 -17.66 4.84
CA ALA A 146 -3.55 -17.48 3.95
C ALA A 146 -3.10 -18.81 3.32
N ASP A 147 -2.91 -18.81 2.01
CA ASP A 147 -2.30 -19.91 1.27
C ASP A 147 -0.84 -19.64 0.89
N ASN A 148 -0.14 -20.70 0.55
CA ASN A 148 1.20 -20.62 0.01
C ASN A 148 1.15 -20.20 -1.47
N LEU A 149 1.87 -19.13 -1.81
CA LEU A 149 1.93 -18.56 -3.16
C LEU A 149 2.49 -19.54 -4.21
N ASN A 150 3.19 -20.59 -3.77
CA ASN A 150 3.79 -21.58 -4.66
C ASN A 150 2.86 -22.74 -5.02
N GLU A 151 1.68 -22.83 -4.41
CA GLU A 151 0.73 -23.90 -4.71
C GLU A 151 0.29 -23.88 -6.18
N PRO A 152 0.19 -25.04 -6.84
CA PRO A 152 -0.25 -25.11 -8.24
C PRO A 152 -1.60 -24.43 -8.47
N VAL A 153 -2.56 -24.65 -7.57
CA VAL A 153 -3.91 -24.07 -7.67
C VAL A 153 -3.93 -22.55 -7.56
N VAL A 154 -2.99 -21.96 -6.82
CA VAL A 154 -2.82 -20.50 -6.73
C VAL A 154 -2.33 -19.93 -8.05
N LYS A 155 -1.33 -20.59 -8.67
CA LYS A 155 -0.80 -20.19 -9.98
C LYS A 155 -1.84 -20.36 -11.08
N GLU A 156 -2.60 -21.46 -11.04
CA GLU A 156 -3.71 -21.72 -11.94
C GLU A 156 -4.80 -20.66 -11.82
N THR A 157 -5.21 -20.34 -10.58
CA THR A 157 -6.21 -19.29 -10.32
C THR A 157 -5.78 -17.93 -10.89
N ALA A 158 -4.51 -17.54 -10.70
CA ALA A 158 -3.97 -16.30 -11.26
C ALA A 158 -3.94 -16.34 -12.80
N ASN A 159 -3.54 -17.46 -13.39
CA ASN A 159 -3.49 -17.62 -14.85
C ASN A 159 -4.90 -17.56 -15.48
N LEU A 160 -5.87 -18.29 -14.92
CA LEU A 160 -7.26 -18.26 -15.37
C LEU A 160 -7.87 -16.86 -15.24
N SER A 161 -7.57 -16.16 -14.13
CA SER A 161 -8.02 -14.79 -13.90
C SER A 161 -7.43 -13.82 -14.94
N LEU A 162 -6.13 -13.93 -15.20
CA LEU A 162 -5.44 -13.11 -16.20
C LEU A 162 -5.95 -13.41 -17.62
N GLN A 163 -6.18 -14.68 -17.96
CA GLN A 163 -6.74 -15.07 -19.25
C GLN A 163 -8.11 -14.40 -19.44
N ARG A 164 -9.00 -14.52 -18.44
CA ARG A 164 -10.31 -13.88 -18.48
C ARG A 164 -10.21 -12.36 -18.63
N PHE A 165 -9.33 -11.71 -17.88
CA PHE A 165 -9.10 -10.27 -18.00
C PHE A 165 -8.65 -9.88 -19.41
N ASN A 166 -7.73 -10.64 -19.99
CA ASN A 166 -7.25 -10.40 -21.35
C ASN A 166 -8.34 -10.66 -22.41
N GLU A 167 -9.26 -11.59 -22.20
CA GLU A 167 -10.37 -11.83 -23.13
C GLU A 167 -11.44 -10.74 -23.04
N GLU A 168 -11.71 -10.21 -21.85
CA GLU A 168 -12.82 -9.28 -21.59
C GLU A 168 -12.42 -7.79 -21.61
N SER A 169 -11.12 -7.48 -21.50
CA SER A 169 -10.63 -6.09 -21.50
C SER A 169 -10.63 -5.48 -22.89
N ASN A 170 -11.10 -4.22 -22.97
CA ASN A 170 -11.04 -3.40 -24.18
C ASN A 170 -9.69 -2.67 -24.37
N LEU A 171 -8.64 -3.10 -23.65
CA LEU A 171 -7.31 -2.50 -23.73
C LEU A 171 -6.60 -2.92 -25.02
N ALA A 172 -5.75 -2.05 -25.55
CA ALA A 172 -5.11 -2.25 -26.86
C ALA A 172 -4.16 -3.45 -26.89
N ASN A 173 -3.45 -3.69 -25.78
CA ASN A 173 -2.46 -4.74 -25.65
C ASN A 173 -2.88 -5.82 -24.66
N TYR A 174 -2.22 -6.98 -24.75
CA TYR A 174 -2.30 -8.02 -23.74
C TYR A 174 -1.50 -7.63 -22.49
N PHE A 175 -1.85 -8.24 -21.37
CA PHE A 175 -1.10 -8.15 -20.12
C PHE A 175 -0.53 -9.52 -19.76
N THR A 176 0.62 -9.52 -19.11
CA THR A 176 1.23 -10.72 -18.54
C THR A 176 1.35 -10.60 -17.02
N LEU A 177 1.40 -11.75 -16.34
CA LEU A 177 1.56 -11.85 -14.90
C LEU A 177 2.97 -11.38 -14.53
N GLU A 178 3.08 -10.41 -13.62
CA GLU A 178 4.35 -9.95 -13.08
C GLU A 178 4.65 -10.67 -11.76
N ASN A 179 3.72 -10.63 -10.80
CA ASN A 179 3.89 -11.33 -9.52
C ASN A 179 2.56 -11.67 -8.84
N ILE A 180 2.47 -12.81 -8.15
CA ILE A 180 1.36 -13.12 -7.24
C ILE A 180 1.75 -12.62 -5.85
N THR A 181 0.99 -11.66 -5.31
CA THR A 181 1.34 -10.96 -4.06
C THR A 181 0.60 -11.53 -2.85
N ARG A 182 -0.57 -12.13 -3.06
CA ARG A 182 -1.39 -12.74 -1.99
C ARG A 182 -2.20 -13.91 -2.52
N ALA A 183 -2.41 -14.89 -1.66
CA ALA A 183 -3.31 -16.00 -1.90
C ALA A 183 -4.01 -16.40 -0.59
N SER A 184 -5.26 -16.82 -0.72
CA SER A 184 -6.04 -17.38 0.37
C SER A 184 -7.11 -18.32 -0.15
N SER A 185 -7.55 -19.24 0.68
CA SER A 185 -8.68 -20.13 0.36
C SER A 185 -9.67 -20.23 1.51
N GLN A 186 -10.90 -20.57 1.14
CA GLN A 186 -11.95 -20.94 2.09
C GLN A 186 -12.76 -22.11 1.53
N TRP A 187 -13.47 -22.81 2.42
CA TRP A 187 -14.38 -23.90 2.05
C TRP A 187 -15.80 -23.58 2.51
N VAL A 188 -16.70 -23.24 1.57
CA VAL A 188 -18.12 -22.96 1.90
C VAL A 188 -19.05 -23.96 1.23
N VAL A 189 -19.15 -23.92 -0.10
CA VAL A 189 -19.91 -24.90 -0.91
C VAL A 189 -18.96 -25.84 -1.67
N GLY A 190 -17.69 -25.45 -1.76
CA GLY A 190 -16.57 -26.15 -2.36
C GLY A 190 -15.30 -25.32 -2.11
N PRO A 191 -14.14 -25.77 -2.58
CA PRO A 191 -12.90 -25.02 -2.47
C PRO A 191 -12.98 -23.73 -3.30
N ALA A 192 -12.78 -22.60 -2.62
CA ALA A 192 -12.71 -21.29 -3.23
C ALA A 192 -11.31 -20.71 -3.02
N TYR A 193 -10.66 -20.31 -4.11
CA TYR A 193 -9.33 -19.74 -4.12
C TYR A 193 -9.40 -18.27 -4.50
N PHE A 194 -8.66 -17.43 -3.79
CA PHE A 194 -8.57 -15.99 -4.03
C PHE A 194 -7.11 -15.62 -4.17
N VAL A 195 -6.81 -14.81 -5.17
CA VAL A 195 -5.45 -14.36 -5.47
C VAL A 195 -5.44 -12.87 -5.73
N GLU A 196 -4.36 -12.23 -5.30
CA GLU A 196 -4.05 -10.87 -5.70
C GLU A 196 -2.70 -10.87 -6.40
N PHE A 197 -2.61 -10.18 -7.53
CA PHE A 197 -1.44 -10.23 -8.38
C PHE A 197 -1.25 -8.94 -9.17
N THR A 198 0.02 -8.65 -9.51
CA THR A 198 0.38 -7.56 -10.41
C THR A 198 0.51 -8.06 -11.83
N ILE A 199 0.15 -7.19 -12.76
CA ILE A 199 0.26 -7.44 -14.20
C ILE A 199 1.02 -6.31 -14.86
N VAL A 200 1.68 -6.60 -15.97
CA VAL A 200 2.36 -5.61 -16.80
C VAL A 200 1.91 -5.76 -18.24
N GLU A 201 1.73 -4.63 -18.92
CA GLU A 201 1.39 -4.59 -20.33
C GLU A 201 2.49 -5.27 -21.18
N THR A 202 2.09 -5.90 -22.28
CA THR A 202 2.99 -6.53 -23.24
C THR A 202 3.06 -5.75 -24.55
N VAL A 203 4.02 -6.10 -25.40
CA VAL A 203 4.14 -5.48 -26.73
C VAL A 203 3.14 -6.04 -27.76
N CYS A 204 2.32 -7.03 -27.39
CA CYS A 204 1.38 -7.66 -28.31
C CYS A 204 0.00 -7.01 -28.20
N SER A 205 -0.50 -6.53 -29.34
CA SER A 205 -1.84 -5.99 -29.43
C SER A 205 -2.90 -7.11 -29.36
N LYS A 206 -4.15 -6.75 -29.10
CA LYS A 206 -5.29 -7.69 -29.17
C LYS A 206 -5.48 -8.34 -30.55
N THR A 207 -4.87 -7.79 -31.60
CA THR A 207 -4.91 -8.35 -32.96
C THR A 207 -3.77 -9.32 -33.26
N THR A 208 -2.80 -9.49 -32.35
CA THR A 208 -1.72 -10.47 -32.49
C THR A 208 -2.30 -11.89 -32.57
N ASP A 209 -1.70 -12.74 -33.41
CA ASP A 209 -2.13 -14.13 -33.58
C ASP A 209 -1.99 -14.92 -32.27
N ALA A 210 -2.99 -15.75 -31.95
CA ALA A 210 -3.02 -16.53 -30.71
C ALA A 210 -1.78 -17.43 -30.54
N SER A 211 -1.18 -17.90 -31.63
CA SER A 211 0.02 -18.74 -31.61
C SER A 211 1.30 -18.00 -31.17
N GLU A 212 1.29 -16.67 -31.21
CA GLU A 212 2.41 -15.81 -30.83
C GLU A 212 2.33 -15.33 -29.37
N LEU A 213 1.14 -15.38 -28.76
CA LEU A 213 0.89 -14.90 -27.39
C LEU A 213 1.78 -15.58 -26.34
N GLY A 214 2.05 -16.88 -26.51
CA GLY A 214 2.92 -17.63 -25.59
C GLY A 214 4.39 -17.17 -25.58
N ARG A 215 4.80 -16.32 -26.53
CA ARG A 215 6.15 -15.73 -26.62
C ARG A 215 6.13 -14.21 -26.47
N CYS A 216 5.00 -13.63 -26.10
CA CYS A 216 4.89 -12.19 -26.02
C CYS A 216 5.67 -11.63 -24.82
N PRO A 217 6.70 -10.78 -25.04
CA PRO A 217 7.46 -10.23 -23.94
C PRO A 217 6.69 -9.11 -23.22
N PRO A 218 6.92 -8.93 -21.90
CA PRO A 218 6.44 -7.75 -21.19
C PRO A 218 7.06 -6.49 -21.80
N MET A 219 6.30 -5.40 -21.77
CA MET A 219 6.76 -4.10 -22.22
C MET A 219 7.76 -3.55 -21.19
N ASP A 220 9.01 -3.39 -21.61
CA ASP A 220 10.10 -2.89 -20.77
C ASP A 220 10.37 -1.41 -21.08
N CYS A 221 9.45 -0.53 -20.66
CA CYS A 221 9.62 0.91 -20.76
C CYS A 221 8.95 1.65 -19.60
N GLN A 222 9.35 2.90 -19.35
CA GLN A 222 8.79 3.74 -18.27
C GLN A 222 7.31 4.11 -18.48
N PHE A 223 6.76 3.83 -19.67
CA PHE A 223 5.37 4.04 -20.05
C PHE A 223 4.56 2.74 -20.08
N ALA A 224 5.14 1.60 -19.69
CA ALA A 224 4.40 0.35 -19.64
C ALA A 224 3.35 0.43 -18.53
N HIS A 225 2.08 0.21 -18.88
CA HIS A 225 1.01 0.15 -17.90
C HIS A 225 1.23 -1.04 -16.97
N ARG A 226 1.00 -0.80 -15.68
CA ARG A 226 0.96 -1.86 -14.67
C ARG A 226 -0.42 -1.90 -14.06
N GLY A 227 -0.88 -3.09 -13.73
CA GLY A 227 -2.15 -3.30 -13.08
C GLY A 227 -2.02 -4.09 -11.80
N PHE A 228 -3.05 -4.01 -10.99
CA PHE A 228 -3.25 -4.85 -9.82
C PHE A 228 -4.62 -5.50 -9.89
N CYS A 229 -4.65 -6.81 -9.73
CA CYS A 229 -5.83 -7.63 -9.96
C CYS A 229 -6.21 -8.44 -8.73
N LEU A 230 -7.52 -8.60 -8.53
CA LEU A 230 -8.13 -9.53 -7.60
C LEU A 230 -8.81 -10.62 -8.44
N GLY A 231 -8.34 -11.85 -8.29
CA GLY A 231 -8.88 -13.03 -8.95
C GLY A 231 -9.53 -13.97 -7.95
N SER A 232 -10.58 -14.65 -8.36
CA SER A 232 -11.17 -15.76 -7.62
C SER A 232 -11.48 -16.94 -8.53
N HIS A 233 -11.32 -18.15 -8.01
CA HIS A 233 -11.64 -19.39 -8.71
C HIS A 233 -12.39 -20.32 -7.74
N LEU A 234 -13.60 -20.69 -8.14
CA LEU A 234 -14.38 -21.73 -7.49
C LEU A 234 -14.10 -23.02 -8.23
N ASP A 235 -13.31 -23.90 -7.61
CA ASP A 235 -13.09 -25.24 -8.13
C ASP A 235 -14.35 -26.07 -7.80
N HIS A 236 -15.33 -25.90 -8.67
CA HIS A 236 -16.43 -26.85 -8.77
C HIS A 236 -15.86 -28.08 -9.46
N GLU A 237 -15.38 -29.05 -8.67
CA GLU A 237 -15.31 -30.42 -9.15
C GLU A 237 -16.63 -30.69 -9.87
N GLU A 238 -16.54 -31.00 -11.17
CA GLU A 238 -17.66 -31.50 -11.92
C GLU A 238 -18.31 -32.62 -11.09
N GLN A 239 -19.51 -32.36 -10.56
CA GLN A 239 -20.46 -33.40 -10.16
C GLN A 239 -20.20 -34.11 -8.80
N PHE A 240 -20.24 -33.39 -7.67
CA PHE A 240 -20.87 -33.96 -6.47
C PHE A 240 -22.40 -34.01 -6.68
N GLU A 241 -22.86 -34.98 -7.47
CA GLU A 241 -24.26 -35.39 -7.47
C GLU A 241 -24.60 -35.96 -6.08
N PHE A 242 -25.06 -35.11 -5.16
CA PHE A 242 -25.95 -35.58 -4.11
C PHE A 242 -27.19 -36.16 -4.81
N ARG A 243 -27.17 -37.47 -5.09
CA ARG A 243 -28.37 -38.22 -5.47
C ARG A 243 -29.27 -38.33 -4.25
N LEU A 244 -29.90 -37.21 -3.88
CA LEU A 244 -31.16 -37.27 -3.18
C LEU A 244 -32.18 -37.83 -4.17
N SER A 245 -32.46 -39.12 -4.03
CA SER A 245 -33.57 -39.78 -4.71
C SER A 245 -34.84 -38.93 -4.58
N GLY A 246 -35.26 -38.30 -5.68
CA GLY A 246 -36.63 -37.80 -5.83
C GLY A 246 -36.90 -36.29 -5.70
N GLY A 247 -35.97 -35.37 -6.00
CA GLY A 247 -36.23 -33.92 -5.99
C GLY A 247 -36.02 -33.23 -7.35
N LYS A 248 -37.01 -32.46 -7.83
CA LYS A 248 -36.96 -31.64 -9.06
C LYS A 248 -35.69 -30.77 -9.12
N LYS A 249 -34.98 -30.80 -10.26
CA LYS A 249 -33.80 -30.00 -10.55
C LYS A 249 -34.18 -28.51 -10.66
N ASN A 250 -33.81 -27.70 -9.68
CA ASN A 250 -33.86 -26.25 -9.81
C ASN A 250 -32.59 -25.79 -10.54
N SER A 251 -32.74 -25.40 -11.80
CA SER A 251 -31.69 -25.04 -12.75
C SER A 251 -31.04 -23.66 -12.51
N SER A 252 -30.71 -23.31 -11.27
CA SER A 252 -30.18 -21.97 -10.94
C SER A 252 -28.66 -21.86 -10.91
N PHE A 253 -27.91 -22.97 -10.91
CA PHE A 253 -26.46 -22.97 -10.70
C PHE A 253 -25.60 -23.00 -11.98
N LYS A 254 -26.21 -23.01 -13.18
CA LYS A 254 -25.48 -23.26 -14.44
C LYS A 254 -24.72 -22.07 -15.05
N ASN A 255 -24.82 -20.86 -14.49
CA ASN A 255 -24.35 -19.63 -15.17
C ASN A 255 -23.24 -18.85 -14.43
N ARG A 256 -22.67 -19.36 -13.34
CA ARG A 256 -21.49 -18.71 -12.74
C ARG A 256 -20.25 -19.21 -13.47
N LYS A 257 -19.55 -18.30 -14.18
CA LYS A 257 -18.19 -18.59 -14.65
C LYS A 257 -17.36 -19.00 -13.42
N PRO A 258 -16.57 -20.08 -13.48
CA PRO A 258 -15.85 -20.61 -12.33
C PRO A 258 -14.80 -19.62 -11.81
N VAL A 259 -14.41 -18.64 -12.63
CA VAL A 259 -13.34 -17.68 -12.36
C VAL A 259 -13.91 -16.27 -12.44
N ASP A 260 -13.58 -15.39 -11.50
CA ASP A 260 -13.90 -13.96 -11.55
C ASP A 260 -12.64 -13.11 -11.37
N VAL A 261 -12.59 -11.94 -12.02
CA VAL A 261 -11.40 -11.08 -12.00
C VAL A 261 -11.79 -9.61 -12.06
N THR A 262 -11.16 -8.79 -11.23
CA THR A 262 -11.22 -7.32 -11.29
C THR A 262 -9.80 -6.78 -11.26
N CYS A 263 -9.45 -5.92 -12.22
CA CYS A 263 -8.14 -5.31 -12.30
C CYS A 263 -8.25 -3.78 -12.34
N GLU A 264 -7.39 -3.10 -11.58
CA GLU A 264 -7.14 -1.66 -11.68
C GLU A 264 -5.84 -1.45 -12.46
N ILE A 265 -5.91 -0.76 -13.59
CA ILE A 265 -4.74 -0.40 -14.41
C ILE A 265 -4.30 1.00 -14.05
N TYR A 266 -3.00 1.17 -13.79
CA TYR A 266 -2.41 2.42 -13.36
C TYR A 266 -1.69 3.12 -14.50
N GLU A 267 -1.89 4.42 -14.56
CA GLU A 267 -1.15 5.29 -15.47
C GLU A 267 0.34 5.33 -15.07
N PRO A 268 1.27 5.16 -16.01
CA PRO A 268 2.70 5.26 -15.72
C PRO A 268 3.07 6.66 -15.22
N GLN A 269 3.91 6.74 -14.19
CA GLN A 269 4.37 8.04 -13.65
C GLN A 269 5.03 8.92 -14.72
N ALA A 270 5.72 8.32 -15.68
CA ALA A 270 6.33 9.05 -16.79
C ALA A 270 5.29 9.76 -17.67
N ALA A 271 4.10 9.16 -17.86
CA ALA A 271 3.01 9.78 -18.60
C ALA A 271 2.43 10.97 -17.83
N VAL A 272 2.19 10.82 -16.52
CA VAL A 272 1.71 11.90 -15.66
C VAL A 272 2.69 13.09 -15.63
N VAL A 273 3.99 12.83 -15.54
CA VAL A 273 5.02 13.89 -15.56
C VAL A 273 5.07 14.59 -16.92
N ALA A 274 4.96 13.84 -18.02
CA ALA A 274 4.92 14.42 -19.37
C ALA A 274 3.68 15.29 -19.55
N GLU A 275 2.51 14.83 -19.13
CA GLU A 275 1.26 15.60 -19.17
C GLU A 275 1.37 16.90 -18.36
N GLN A 276 1.91 16.84 -17.14
CA GLN A 276 2.14 18.03 -16.31
C GLN A 276 3.14 19.01 -16.96
N ALA A 277 4.15 18.52 -17.68
CA ALA A 277 5.09 19.36 -18.40
C ALA A 277 4.41 20.07 -19.59
N HIS A 278 3.56 19.34 -20.34
CA HIS A 278 2.78 19.91 -21.45
C HIS A 278 1.75 20.94 -20.97
N ALA A 279 1.02 20.65 -19.89
CA ALA A 279 0.06 21.60 -19.32
C ALA A 279 0.73 22.92 -18.85
N LYS A 280 1.99 22.85 -18.41
CA LYS A 280 2.77 24.05 -18.06
C LYS A 280 3.28 24.83 -19.28
N SER A 281 3.53 24.17 -20.41
CA SER A 281 3.93 24.85 -21.65
C SER A 281 2.76 25.52 -22.37
N ASP A 282 1.57 24.94 -22.31
CA ASP A 282 0.36 25.50 -22.95
C ASP A 282 -0.17 26.76 -22.26
N GLY A 283 0.32 27.09 -21.06
CA GLY A 283 0.11 28.40 -20.43
C GLY A 283 0.71 29.59 -21.19
N VAL A 284 1.48 29.35 -22.26
CA VAL A 284 2.15 30.39 -23.08
C VAL A 284 1.50 30.59 -24.46
N HIS A 285 0.61 29.68 -24.90
CA HIS A 285 -0.10 29.86 -26.18
C HIS A 285 -1.60 29.58 -26.04
N GLY A 286 -2.38 30.66 -26.10
CA GLY A 286 -3.84 30.60 -26.07
C GLY A 286 -4.42 29.85 -27.28
N GLY A 287 -5.30 28.91 -27.00
CA GLY A 287 -6.11 28.21 -27.99
C GLY A 287 -6.84 27.02 -27.39
N HIS A 288 -8.01 27.25 -26.78
CA HIS A 288 -8.85 26.18 -26.24
C HIS A 288 -9.41 25.29 -27.35
N GLN A 289 -9.13 23.99 -27.27
CA GLN A 289 -10.08 22.93 -27.63
C GLN A 289 -10.05 21.90 -26.51
N HIS A 290 -11.07 21.98 -25.64
CA HIS A 290 -11.35 20.94 -24.66
C HIS A 290 -12.07 19.80 -25.38
N ASP A 291 -11.30 18.84 -25.88
CA ASP A 291 -11.86 17.53 -26.10
C ASP A 291 -11.51 16.63 -24.91
N ASN A 292 -12.56 16.12 -24.29
CA ASN A 292 -12.51 15.17 -23.20
C ASN A 292 -12.14 13.79 -23.76
N HIS A 293 -10.85 13.54 -23.97
CA HIS A 293 -10.34 12.24 -24.41
C HIS A 293 -9.66 11.53 -23.23
N THR A 294 -10.14 10.33 -22.89
CA THR A 294 -9.34 9.33 -22.17
C THR A 294 -8.19 8.91 -23.07
N HIS A 295 -6.99 9.43 -22.81
CA HIS A 295 -5.80 9.17 -23.60
C HIS A 295 -5.20 7.78 -23.30
N LEU A 296 -5.83 6.72 -23.82
CA LEU A 296 -5.15 5.45 -24.07
C LEU A 296 -4.67 5.47 -25.53
N HIS A 297 -3.50 6.06 -25.78
CA HIS A 297 -2.93 6.09 -27.12
C HIS A 297 -2.25 4.76 -27.49
N PRO A 298 -2.36 4.29 -28.74
CA PRO A 298 -1.42 3.33 -29.31
C PRO A 298 -0.01 3.95 -29.28
N HIS A 299 0.95 3.30 -28.63
CA HIS A 299 2.33 3.76 -28.57
C HIS A 299 3.02 3.63 -29.95
N GLU A 300 2.96 4.66 -30.79
CA GLU A 300 3.96 4.86 -31.85
C GLU A 300 5.07 5.76 -31.31
N HIS A 301 6.18 5.17 -30.85
CA HIS A 301 7.39 5.92 -30.47
C HIS A 301 8.54 5.61 -31.44
N MET A 302 8.65 6.42 -32.49
CA MET A 302 9.93 6.66 -33.17
C MET A 302 10.51 7.97 -32.62
N HIS A 303 11.51 7.87 -31.73
CA HIS A 303 12.29 9.04 -31.31
C HIS A 303 13.72 8.91 -31.80
N SER A 304 14.10 9.76 -32.76
CA SER A 304 15.50 10.00 -33.09
C SER A 304 16.14 10.77 -31.93
N ILE A 305 17.10 10.14 -31.26
CA ILE A 305 17.88 10.75 -30.17
C ILE A 305 18.62 11.96 -30.75
N THR A 306 18.19 13.17 -30.36
CA THR A 306 18.97 14.39 -30.55
C THR A 306 19.33 14.91 -29.16
N PRO A 307 20.61 15.12 -28.82
CA PRO A 307 20.99 15.48 -27.46
C PRO A 307 20.73 16.98 -27.26
N SER A 308 19.71 17.31 -26.45
CA SER A 308 19.56 18.65 -25.88
C SER A 308 19.87 18.60 -24.39
N SER A 309 20.81 19.46 -24.02
CA SER A 309 21.43 19.62 -22.71
C SER A 309 20.51 20.28 -21.68
N ASP A 310 20.78 19.97 -20.41
CA ASP A 310 20.17 20.48 -19.17
C ASP A 310 18.80 19.92 -18.76
N VAL A 311 18.82 18.67 -18.29
CA VAL A 311 17.95 18.24 -17.19
C VAL A 311 18.87 17.86 -16.04
N THR A 312 18.80 18.60 -14.93
CA THR A 312 19.47 18.25 -13.69
C THR A 312 18.76 17.00 -13.12
N VAL A 313 19.20 15.83 -13.57
CA VAL A 313 18.77 14.54 -13.01
C VAL A 313 19.22 14.53 -11.56
N SER A 314 18.27 14.74 -10.65
CA SER A 314 18.48 14.57 -9.23
C SER A 314 19.02 13.14 -9.01
N ARG A 315 20.15 13.02 -8.33
CA ARG A 315 20.74 11.72 -7.94
C ARG A 315 19.65 10.78 -7.42
N PRO A 316 19.70 9.46 -7.70
CA PRO A 316 18.78 8.51 -7.08
C PRO A 316 18.93 8.65 -5.57
N ARG A 317 17.88 9.12 -4.89
CA ARG A 317 17.79 9.07 -3.44
C ARG A 317 17.78 7.57 -3.10
N GLY A 318 18.76 7.10 -2.34
CA GLY A 318 18.75 5.72 -1.85
C GLY A 318 17.48 5.48 -1.02
N SER A 319 17.01 4.22 -0.99
CA SER A 319 15.88 3.80 -0.14
C SER A 319 16.04 4.33 1.28
N LEU A 320 15.01 5.01 1.81
CA LEU A 320 15.05 5.57 3.16
C LEU A 320 14.91 4.49 4.25
N GLY A 321 14.46 3.30 3.89
CA GLY A 321 14.26 2.22 4.86
C GLY A 321 13.98 0.85 4.27
N THR A 322 13.50 -0.04 5.12
CA THR A 322 13.18 -1.43 4.77
C THR A 322 11.84 -1.87 5.38
N VAL A 323 11.20 -2.83 4.71
CA VAL A 323 10.04 -3.56 5.25
C VAL A 323 10.33 -5.05 5.15
N VAL A 324 10.25 -5.75 6.27
CA VAL A 324 10.59 -7.18 6.39
C VAL A 324 9.44 -7.95 7.02
N ASP A 325 9.24 -9.19 6.57
CA ASP A 325 8.35 -10.14 7.25
C ASP A 325 9.11 -10.78 8.41
N GLN A 326 8.68 -10.49 9.65
CA GLN A 326 9.34 -10.98 10.86
C GLN A 326 8.35 -11.33 11.98
N PRO A 327 8.64 -12.36 12.80
CA PRO A 327 7.87 -12.68 14.00
C PRO A 327 7.72 -11.50 14.96
N ALA A 328 6.70 -11.54 15.81
CA ALA A 328 6.49 -10.50 16.83
C ALA A 328 7.71 -10.34 17.74
N PRO A 329 8.38 -9.16 17.76
CA PRO A 329 9.42 -8.92 18.73
C PRO A 329 8.81 -8.84 20.13
N ILE A 330 9.62 -9.17 21.14
CA ILE A 330 9.26 -8.88 22.54
C ILE A 330 9.29 -7.37 22.70
N ARG A 331 8.11 -6.77 22.86
CA ARG A 331 7.96 -5.32 22.90
C ARG A 331 8.18 -4.78 24.31
N SER A 332 9.06 -3.80 24.44
CA SER A 332 9.24 -3.03 25.68
C SER A 332 8.03 -2.14 25.92
N SER A 333 7.72 -1.83 27.18
CA SER A 333 6.68 -0.84 27.49
C SER A 333 7.10 0.56 26.98
N PRO A 334 6.15 1.37 26.48
CA PRO A 334 6.47 2.69 25.96
C PRO A 334 7.00 3.60 27.06
N ALA A 335 7.97 4.45 26.71
CA ALA A 335 8.64 5.34 27.65
C ALA A 335 7.98 6.72 27.74
N ALA A 336 7.38 7.22 26.66
CA ALA A 336 6.77 8.53 26.64
C ALA A 336 5.43 8.60 27.36
N SER A 337 5.07 9.81 27.80
CA SER A 337 3.79 10.06 28.46
C SER A 337 2.61 9.81 27.50
N SER A 338 1.47 9.39 28.05
CA SER A 338 0.24 9.15 27.26
C SER A 338 0.43 8.19 26.08
N CYS A 339 1.38 7.26 26.20
CA CYS A 339 1.66 6.20 25.24
C CYS A 339 1.26 4.82 25.82
N PRO A 340 0.76 3.89 24.99
CA PRO A 340 0.52 4.05 23.57
C PRO A 340 -0.74 4.91 23.29
N GLY A 341 -0.78 5.54 22.11
CA GLY A 341 -1.95 6.25 21.63
C GLY A 341 -3.13 5.31 21.34
N PRO A 342 -4.33 5.86 21.09
CA PRO A 342 -5.53 5.06 20.82
C PRO A 342 -5.40 4.29 19.50
N HIS A 343 -5.97 3.09 19.47
CA HIS A 343 -6.12 2.32 18.23
C HIS A 343 -7.13 2.99 17.28
N ARG A 344 -6.80 3.01 15.99
CA ARG A 344 -7.70 3.42 14.91
C ARG A 344 -8.49 2.25 14.35
N HIS A 345 -7.92 1.04 14.41
CA HIS A 345 -8.51 -0.18 13.87
C HIS A 345 -8.39 -1.32 14.89
N ASN A 346 -9.44 -2.14 14.99
CA ASN A 346 -9.47 -3.31 15.87
C ASN A 346 -9.91 -4.54 15.08
N LEU A 347 -9.08 -5.58 15.08
CA LEU A 347 -9.36 -6.86 14.39
C LEU A 347 -10.15 -7.86 15.25
N GLY A 348 -10.52 -7.50 16.50
CA GLY A 348 -11.20 -8.41 17.42
C GLY A 348 -10.31 -9.58 17.90
N LEU A 349 -9.00 -9.45 17.76
CA LEU A 349 -8.02 -10.47 18.06
C LEU A 349 -7.50 -10.33 19.50
N ASP A 350 -8.39 -10.44 20.50
CA ASP A 350 -8.05 -10.18 21.92
C ASP A 350 -6.90 -11.04 22.47
N ARG A 351 -6.63 -12.20 21.83
CA ARG A 351 -5.53 -13.10 22.19
C ARG A 351 -4.17 -12.68 21.62
N LEU A 352 -4.17 -11.90 20.55
CA LEU A 352 -2.97 -11.27 20.01
C LEU A 352 -2.88 -9.89 20.65
N LYS A 353 -1.86 -9.66 21.49
CA LYS A 353 -1.58 -8.34 22.06
C LYS A 353 -1.07 -7.41 20.96
N LEU A 354 -1.98 -6.97 20.09
CA LEU A 354 -1.73 -6.12 18.93
C LEU A 354 -1.40 -4.68 19.31
#